data_AF-A0AAU8BDS9-F1
#
_entry.id   AF-A0AAU8BDS9-F1
#
_cell.length_a   1.000
_cell.length_b   1.000
_cell.length_c   1.000
_cell.angle_alpha   90.00
_cell.angle_beta   90.00
_cell.angle_gamma   90.00
#
_symmetry.space_group_name_H-M   'P 1'
#
loop_
_entity.id
_entity.type
_entity.pdbx_description
1 polymer ?
#
loop_
_entity_poly.entity_id
_entity_poly.type
_entity_poly.pdbx_seq_one_letter_code
_entity_poly.pdbx_strand_id
1 'polypeptide(L)'
;MEAQIVSKNDLSSIHALVKEVATLDVLPLLNTQGQNEFLTHLFVSKQSQGTGVGHFILSHLLSSTDVAEVSLRSSVNAMSFYEKHGFVATGPESEFNGIRFVPMTLQIAP
;
A
#
# COMPACT_ATOMS: atom_id res chain seq x y z
N MET A 1 5.66 15.08 25.21
CA MET A 1 5.41 14.82 23.78
C MET A 1 3.91 14.71 23.62
N GLU A 2 3.27 15.76 23.11
CA GLU A 2 1.81 15.79 22.91
C GLU A 2 1.51 15.29 21.50
N ALA A 3 0.82 14.16 21.39
CA ALA A 3 0.31 13.69 20.12
C ALA A 3 -0.95 14.51 19.77
N GLN A 4 -0.89 15.28 18.68
CA GLN A 4 -2.04 16.00 18.14
C GLN A 4 -2.75 15.14 17.08
N ILE A 5 -4.06 15.33 16.97
CA ILE A 5 -4.88 14.62 15.98
C ILE A 5 -4.52 15.16 14.58
N VAL A 6 -4.06 14.27 13.70
CA VAL A 6 -3.72 14.57 12.31
C VAL A 6 -4.96 15.03 11.56
N SER A 7 -4.89 16.20 10.93
CA SER A 7 -5.92 16.75 10.05
C SER A 7 -5.65 16.38 8.58
N LYS A 8 -6.64 16.55 7.71
CA LYS A 8 -6.45 16.34 6.25
C LYS A 8 -5.35 17.22 5.66
N ASN A 9 -5.07 18.38 6.25
CA ASN A 9 -4.03 19.30 5.78
C ASN A 9 -2.61 18.80 6.08
N ASP A 10 -2.46 17.84 7.00
CA ASP A 10 -1.16 17.26 7.35
C ASP A 10 -0.76 16.15 6.38
N LEU A 11 -1.69 15.64 5.57
CA LEU A 11 -1.45 14.53 4.65
C LEU A 11 -0.38 14.85 3.60
N SER A 12 -0.33 16.08 3.09
CA SER A 12 0.70 16.48 2.12
C SER A 12 2.10 16.46 2.74
N SER A 13 2.21 16.93 3.99
CA SER A 13 3.49 16.98 4.72
C SER A 13 3.93 15.58 5.12
N ILE A 14 2.99 14.72 5.55
CA ILE A 14 3.26 13.32 5.87
C ILE A 14 3.67 12.55 4.61
N HIS A 15 2.98 12.74 3.48
CA HIS A 15 3.34 12.12 2.22
C HIS A 15 4.73 12.58 1.76
N ALA A 16 5.02 13.89 1.81
CA ALA A 16 6.33 14.42 1.47
C ALA A 16 7.45 13.79 2.31
N LEU A 17 7.25 13.73 3.63
CA LEU A 17 8.21 13.12 4.56
C LEU A 17 8.40 11.62 4.28
N VAL A 18 7.31 10.86 4.12
CA VAL A 18 7.38 9.42 3.82
C VAL A 18 8.10 9.17 2.49
N LYS A 19 7.85 10.01 1.48
CA LYS A 19 8.49 9.90 0.17
C LYS A 19 9.99 10.25 0.21
N GLU A 20 10.35 11.27 0.97
CA GLU A 20 11.74 11.69 1.19
C GLU A 20 12.52 10.58 1.92
N VAL A 21 12.00 10.07 3.04
CA VAL A 21 12.61 8.97 3.79
C VAL A 21 12.71 7.70 2.95
N ALA A 22 11.65 7.35 2.18
CA ALA A 22 11.71 6.22 1.28
C ALA A 22 12.82 6.37 0.23
N THR A 23 12.99 7.58 -0.33
CA THR A 23 14.00 7.87 -1.36
C THR A 23 15.43 7.82 -0.81
N LEU A 24 15.64 8.28 0.42
CA LEU A 24 16.98 8.35 1.02
C LEU A 24 17.40 7.02 1.65
N ASP A 25 16.50 6.36 2.38
CA ASP A 25 16.88 5.27 3.28
C ASP A 25 16.40 3.89 2.81
N VAL A 26 15.36 3.82 1.96
CA VAL A 26 14.72 2.55 1.62
C VAL A 26 14.97 2.13 0.17
N LEU A 27 14.63 2.97 -0.81
CA LEU A 27 14.78 2.68 -2.23
C LEU A 27 16.23 2.30 -2.62
N PRO A 28 17.29 2.96 -2.11
CA PRO A 28 18.67 2.59 -2.45
C PRO A 28 19.08 1.18 -1.97
N LEU A 29 18.37 0.61 -1.01
CA LEU A 29 18.61 -0.74 -0.49
C LEU A 29 17.94 -1.83 -1.34
N LEU A 30 17.08 -1.45 -2.27
CA LEU A 30 16.34 -2.36 -3.13
C LEU A 30 17.03 -2.50 -4.48
N ASN A 31 16.96 -3.71 -5.05
CA ASN A 31 17.33 -3.92 -6.44
C ASN A 31 16.30 -3.23 -7.37
N THR A 32 16.60 -3.16 -8.67
CA THR A 32 15.75 -2.49 -9.66
C THR A 32 14.30 -2.99 -9.64
N GLN A 33 14.10 -4.30 -9.43
CA GLN A 33 12.76 -4.87 -9.30
C GLN A 33 12.06 -4.36 -8.02
N GLY A 34 12.72 -4.41 -6.87
CA GLY A 34 12.15 -3.97 -5.60
C GLY A 34 11.87 -2.47 -5.54
N GLN A 35 12.62 -1.64 -6.26
CA GLN A 35 12.32 -0.21 -6.41
C GLN A 35 11.03 0.02 -7.22
N ASN A 36 10.83 -0.76 -8.29
CA ASN A 36 9.62 -0.68 -9.13
C ASN A 36 8.39 -1.28 -8.42
N GLU A 37 8.59 -2.26 -7.55
CA GLU A 37 7.55 -2.92 -6.76
C GLU A 37 7.35 -2.26 -5.38
N PHE A 38 7.95 -1.10 -5.12
CA PHE A 38 7.92 -0.44 -3.80
C PHE A 38 6.54 0.16 -3.48
N LEU A 39 5.60 -0.72 -3.17
CA LEU A 39 4.34 -0.47 -2.48
C LEU A 39 4.47 -1.09 -1.09
N THR A 40 5.31 -0.49 -0.25
CA THR A 40 5.57 -1.10 1.06
C THR A 40 4.41 -0.86 2.01
N HIS A 41 3.70 -1.95 2.28
CA HIS A 41 2.93 -2.22 3.48
C HIS A 41 1.91 -1.14 3.89
N LEU A 42 0.73 -1.18 3.26
CA LEU A 42 -0.42 -0.40 3.71
C LEU A 42 -1.00 -1.05 4.98
N PHE A 43 -0.82 -0.37 6.11
CA PHE A 43 -1.43 -0.76 7.38
C PHE A 43 -2.38 0.33 7.89
N VAL A 44 -3.58 -0.08 8.27
CA VAL A 44 -4.50 0.75 9.06
C VAL A 44 -4.56 0.15 10.46
N SER A 45 -4.35 0.98 11.48
CA SER A 45 -4.43 0.56 12.88
C SER A 45 -5.79 -0.10 13.16
N LYS A 46 -5.83 -1.11 14.04
CA LYS A 46 -7.08 -1.84 14.35
C LYS A 46 -8.22 -0.92 14.77
N GLN A 47 -7.91 0.15 15.52
CA GLN A 47 -8.91 1.12 15.98
C GLN A 47 -9.51 1.97 14.85
N SER A 48 -8.79 2.10 13.73
CA SER A 48 -9.22 2.90 12.57
C SER A 48 -9.70 2.04 11.41
N GLN A 49 -9.72 0.71 11.53
CA GLN A 49 -10.29 -0.17 10.51
C GLN A 49 -11.81 -0.03 10.43
N GLY A 50 -12.40 -0.28 9.26
CA GLY A 50 -13.85 -0.12 9.04
C GLY A 50 -14.33 1.32 8.89
N THR A 51 -13.44 2.32 9.01
CA THR A 51 -13.79 3.75 8.92
C THR A 51 -13.60 4.35 7.52
N GLY A 52 -13.11 3.57 6.55
CA GLY A 52 -12.83 4.03 5.19
C GLY A 52 -11.42 4.60 4.96
N VAL A 53 -10.57 4.69 6.00
CA VAL A 53 -9.18 5.18 5.86
C VAL A 53 -8.37 4.39 4.83
N GLY A 54 -8.46 3.05 4.85
CA GLY A 54 -7.74 2.22 3.88
C GLY A 54 -8.17 2.46 2.44
N HIS A 55 -9.47 2.66 2.21
CA HIS A 55 -10.01 3.04 0.91
C HIS A 55 -9.45 4.39 0.45
N PHE A 56 -9.50 5.41 1.32
CA PHE A 56 -8.97 6.73 1.00
C PHE A 56 -7.49 6.71 0.61
N ILE A 57 -6.66 6.00 1.39
CA ILE A 57 -5.23 5.87 1.10
C ILE A 57 -5.02 5.14 -0.23
N LEU A 58 -5.67 3.99 -0.42
CA LEU A 58 -5.51 3.18 -1.63
C LEU A 58 -5.97 3.94 -2.87
N SER A 59 -7.14 4.59 -2.83
CA SER A 59 -7.64 5.40 -3.94
C SER A 59 -6.70 6.56 -4.28
N HIS A 60 -6.14 7.23 -3.26
CA HIS A 60 -5.19 8.31 -3.51
C HIS A 60 -3.92 7.80 -4.21
N LEU A 61 -3.35 6.70 -3.73
CA LEU A 61 -2.18 6.07 -4.34
C LEU A 61 -2.44 5.69 -5.80
N LEU A 62 -3.55 4.98 -6.06
CA LEU A 62 -3.94 4.56 -7.40
C LEU A 62 -4.25 5.75 -8.33
N SER A 63 -4.78 6.85 -7.81
CA SER A 63 -5.01 8.07 -8.62
C SER A 63 -3.75 8.86 -8.96
N SER A 64 -2.63 8.56 -8.30
CA SER A 64 -1.37 9.29 -8.42
C SER A 64 -0.27 8.50 -9.11
N THR A 65 -0.58 7.29 -9.57
CA THR A 65 0.39 6.39 -10.21
C THR A 65 0.19 6.38 -11.72
N ASP A 66 1.30 6.42 -12.46
CA ASP A 66 1.32 6.35 -13.93
C ASP A 66 1.61 4.93 -14.44
N VAL A 67 1.63 3.94 -13.55
CA VAL A 67 1.90 2.53 -13.90
C VAL A 67 0.63 1.87 -14.44
N ALA A 68 0.79 1.02 -15.47
CA ALA A 68 -0.32 0.29 -16.08
C ALA A 68 -0.83 -0.87 -15.21
N GLU A 69 0.00 -1.38 -14.31
CA GLU A 69 -0.34 -2.50 -13.42
C GLU A 69 0.25 -2.26 -12.03
N VAL A 70 -0.56 -2.56 -11.02
CA VAL A 70 -0.13 -2.61 -9.61
C VAL A 70 -0.20 -4.05 -9.12
N SER A 71 0.90 -4.57 -8.59
CA SER A 71 0.96 -5.88 -7.95
C SER A 71 1.19 -5.75 -6.45
N LEU A 72 0.65 -6.69 -5.67
CA LEU A 72 0.85 -6.73 -4.22
C LEU A 72 0.78 -8.15 -3.64
N ARG A 73 1.30 -8.30 -2.42
CA ARG A 73 1.11 -9.47 -1.57
C ARG A 73 0.07 -9.13 -0.49
N SER A 74 -1.18 -9.49 -0.72
CA SER A 74 -2.26 -9.22 0.22
C SER A 74 -2.16 -10.12 1.44
N SER A 75 -2.34 -9.60 2.65
CA SER A 75 -2.60 -10.49 3.79
C SER A 75 -3.89 -11.26 3.54
N VAL A 76 -3.96 -12.53 3.97
CA VAL A 76 -5.16 -13.37 3.81
C VAL A 76 -6.42 -12.66 4.35
N ASN A 77 -6.28 -11.91 5.46
CA ASN A 77 -7.36 -11.16 6.10
C ASN A 77 -7.79 -9.88 5.34
N ALA A 78 -6.98 -9.41 4.41
CA ALA A 78 -7.20 -8.18 3.64
C ALA A 78 -7.58 -8.47 2.17
N MET A 79 -7.61 -9.73 1.75
CA MET A 79 -7.97 -10.12 0.38
C MET A 79 -9.29 -9.50 -0.08
N SER A 80 -10.35 -9.66 0.71
CA SER A 80 -11.67 -9.09 0.38
C SER A 80 -11.69 -7.55 0.31
N PHE A 81 -10.76 -6.87 0.98
CA PHE A 81 -10.61 -5.42 0.86
C PHE A 81 -10.05 -5.05 -0.51
N TYR A 82 -9.00 -5.73 -0.98
CA TYR A 82 -8.39 -5.46 -2.28
C TYR A 82 -9.29 -5.91 -3.45
N GLU A 83 -10.01 -7.03 -3.32
CA GLU A 83 -11.00 -7.47 -4.31
C GLU A 83 -12.06 -6.41 -4.58
N LYS A 84 -12.56 -5.74 -3.53
CA LYS A 84 -13.52 -4.63 -3.65
C LYS A 84 -12.97 -3.41 -4.39
N HIS A 85 -11.64 -3.29 -4.48
CA HIS A 85 -10.96 -2.23 -5.22
C HIS A 85 -10.46 -2.70 -6.60
N GLY A 86 -10.94 -3.86 -7.06
CA GLY A 86 -10.66 -4.38 -8.41
C GLY A 86 -9.40 -5.21 -8.53
N PHE A 87 -8.67 -5.45 -7.44
CA PHE A 87 -7.55 -6.39 -7.46
C PHE A 87 -8.06 -7.82 -7.65
N VAL A 88 -7.30 -8.63 -8.38
CA VAL A 88 -7.59 -10.04 -8.63
C VAL A 88 -6.42 -10.88 -8.13
N ALA A 89 -6.71 -12.00 -7.47
CA ALA A 89 -5.69 -12.96 -7.06
C ALA A 89 -5.02 -13.59 -8.30
N THR A 90 -3.70 -13.62 -8.32
CA THR A 90 -2.90 -14.19 -9.42
C THR A 90 -2.30 -15.55 -9.09
N GLY A 91 -2.50 -16.04 -7.86
CA GLY A 91 -1.99 -17.33 -7.39
C GLY A 91 -2.58 -17.74 -6.04
N PRO A 92 -2.23 -18.94 -5.56
CA PRO A 92 -2.72 -19.45 -4.28
C PRO A 92 -2.12 -18.69 -3.08
N GLU A 93 -2.74 -18.89 -1.90
CA GLU A 93 -2.11 -18.50 -0.63
C GLU A 93 -0.71 -19.11 -0.54
N SER A 94 0.25 -18.26 -0.21
CA SER A 94 1.67 -18.56 -0.15
C SER A 94 2.26 -18.02 1.15
N GLU A 95 3.46 -18.48 1.50
CA GLU A 95 4.16 -18.04 2.71
C GLU A 95 5.57 -17.57 2.38
N PHE A 96 5.99 -16.47 3.01
CA PHE A 96 7.38 -16.05 2.98
C PHE A 96 7.81 -15.65 4.39
N ASN A 97 8.84 -16.30 4.93
CA ASN A 97 9.35 -16.08 6.29
C ASN A 97 8.26 -16.14 7.38
N GLY A 98 7.32 -17.10 7.31
CA GLY A 98 6.24 -17.23 8.29
C GLY A 98 5.05 -16.29 8.07
N ILE A 99 5.08 -15.42 7.06
CA ILE A 99 3.99 -14.49 6.75
C ILE A 99 3.19 -15.03 5.56
N ARG A 100 1.91 -15.32 5.81
CA ARG A 100 0.97 -15.80 4.78
C ARG A 100 0.41 -14.64 3.97
N PHE A 101 0.37 -14.81 2.65
CA PHE A 101 -0.15 -13.81 1.72
C PHE A 101 -0.81 -14.45 0.50
N VAL A 102 -1.62 -13.67 -0.21
CA VAL A 102 -2.17 -14.01 -1.53
C VAL A 102 -1.63 -12.97 -2.53
N PRO A 103 -0.94 -13.39 -3.62
CA PRO A 103 -0.49 -12.44 -4.64
C PRO A 103 -1.71 -11.92 -5.43
N MET A 104 -1.78 -10.61 -5.64
CA MET A 104 -2.88 -9.97 -6.37
C MET A 104 -2.38 -8.87 -7.29
N THR A 105 -3.12 -8.59 -8.37
CA THR A 105 -2.82 -7.49 -9.30
C THR A 105 -4.07 -6.67 -9.63
N LEU A 106 -3.87 -5.40 -9.97
CA LEU A 106 -4.88 -4.49 -10.52
C LEU A 106 -4.32 -3.88 -11.81
N GLN A 107 -5.09 -3.99 -12.90
CA GLN A 107 -4.82 -3.24 -14.12
C GLN A 107 -5.36 -1.82 -13.95
N ILE A 108 -4.52 -0.81 -14.16
CA ILE A 108 -4.92 0.59 -14.18
C ILE A 108 -5.24 0.90 -15.64
N ALA A 109 -6.53 1.06 -15.94
CA ALA A 109 -6.92 1.48 -17.28
C ALA A 109 -6.30 2.87 -17.58
N PRO A 110 -5.77 3.09 -18.80
CA PRO A 110 -5.17 4.37 -19.19
C PRO A 110 -6.19 5.52 -19.25
#